data_AF-A0AAD9RDM8-F1
#
_entry.id   AF-A0AAD9RDM8-F1
#
_cell.length_a   1.000
_cell.length_b   1.000
_cell.length_c   1.000
_cell.angle_alpha   90.00
_cell.angle_beta   90.00
_cell.angle_gamma   90.00
#
_symmetry.space_group_name_H-M   'P 1'
#
loop_
_entity.id
_entity.type
_entity.pdbx_description
1 polymer ?
#
loop_
_entity_poly.entity_id
_entity_poly.type
_entity_poly.pdbx_seq_one_letter_code
_entity_poly.pdbx_strand_id
1 'polypeptide(L)'
;MALGLDESFEVWKKSMLESFRETGWRKYREAYSFRYIGGSLIDYALRKENLLVNLRSNFPIDILIDLIITDLPIYIQDRIDRTEVTSIEEMLGELRKLEGLVQRKKTSNYTSNSETNNQRGGRTNEKKPCPYCEAKGFPGRFHSETICRLKQRDANRDPKNIKTVNNIAMQEHLNETIVDQKN
;
A
#
# COMPACT_ATOMS: atom_id res chain seq x y z
N MET A 1 41.38 39.53 31.50
CA MET A 1 41.43 38.16 32.05
C MET A 1 39.99 37.81 32.42
N ALA A 2 39.21 37.31 31.45
CA ALA A 2 37.79 37.01 31.64
C ALA A 2 37.66 35.61 32.25
N LEU A 3 37.12 35.56 33.45
CA LEU A 3 37.16 34.42 34.37
C LEU A 3 36.05 33.41 34.08
N GLY A 4 36.42 32.22 33.60
CA GLY A 4 35.92 30.85 33.91
C GLY A 4 34.42 30.48 34.04
N LEU A 5 33.48 31.43 34.09
CA LEU A 5 32.05 31.15 34.32
C LEU A 5 31.34 30.63 33.07
N ASP A 6 31.68 31.16 31.90
CA ASP A 6 31.04 30.81 30.62
C ASP A 6 31.37 29.37 30.18
N GLU A 7 32.64 28.98 30.33
CA GLU A 7 33.11 27.63 30.03
C GLU A 7 32.50 26.60 31.00
N SER A 8 32.37 26.95 32.28
CA SER A 8 31.69 26.10 33.28
C SER A 8 30.20 25.94 32.98
N PHE A 9 29.52 26.99 32.49
CA PHE A 9 28.11 26.93 32.15
C PHE A 9 27.86 26.08 30.90
N GLU A 10 28.66 26.23 29.85
CA GLU A 10 28.52 25.41 28.64
C GLU A 10 28.83 23.93 28.89
N VAL A 11 29.80 23.62 29.76
CA VAL A 11 30.05 22.23 30.21
C VAL A 11 28.87 21.69 31.00
N TRP A 12 28.35 22.45 31.97
CA TRP A 12 27.17 22.04 32.75
C TRP A 12 25.93 21.83 31.87
N LYS A 13 25.66 22.75 30.94
CA LYS A 13 24.54 22.69 30.00
C LYS A 13 24.62 21.46 29.11
N LYS A 14 25.80 21.15 28.57
CA LYS A 14 26.01 19.89 27.80
C LYS A 14 25.75 18.66 28.67
N SER A 15 26.29 18.63 29.89
CA SER A 15 26.07 17.53 30.83
C SER A 15 24.58 17.36 31.17
N MET A 16 23.87 18.46 31.37
CA MET A 16 22.43 18.46 31.64
C MET A 16 21.66 17.91 30.45
N LEU A 17 21.88 18.45 29.25
CA LEU A 17 21.21 17.99 28.02
C LEU A 17 21.48 16.51 27.74
N GLU A 18 22.71 16.03 27.99
CA GLU A 18 23.06 14.63 27.80
C GLU A 18 22.40 13.72 28.85
N SER A 19 22.32 14.16 30.12
CA SER A 19 21.72 13.38 31.21
C SER A 19 20.21 13.18 31.05
N PHE A 20 19.53 14.16 30.46
CA PHE A 20 18.09 14.10 30.18
C PHE A 20 17.78 13.62 28.76
N ARG A 21 18.80 13.26 27.98
CA ARG A 21 18.61 12.70 26.66
C ARG A 21 17.97 11.32 26.80
N GLU A 22 16.91 11.07 26.04
CA GLU A 22 16.34 9.73 25.96
C GLU A 22 17.33 8.80 25.24
N THR A 23 18.06 8.00 26.01
CA THR A 23 19.06 7.02 25.53
C THR A 23 18.44 5.67 25.12
N GLY A 24 17.13 5.52 25.27
CA GLY A 24 16.43 4.27 24.98
C GLY A 24 16.29 3.99 23.48
N TRP A 25 16.40 2.71 23.10
CA TRP A 25 16.22 2.22 21.73
C TRP A 25 14.83 2.47 21.12
N ARG A 26 13.85 2.93 21.91
CA ARG A 26 12.49 3.18 21.42
C ARG A 26 12.47 4.24 20.31
N LYS A 27 13.05 5.42 20.55
CA LYS A 27 13.11 6.51 19.57
C LYS A 27 13.94 6.12 18.35
N TYR A 28 15.04 5.39 18.56
CA TYR A 28 15.85 4.83 17.47
C TYR A 28 15.02 3.90 16.58
N ARG A 29 14.32 2.94 17.18
CA ARG A 29 13.43 2.02 16.44
C ARG A 29 12.34 2.78 15.71
N GLU A 30 11.72 3.77 16.34
CA GLU A 30 10.69 4.58 15.72
C GLU A 30 11.21 5.32 14.48
N ALA A 31 12.34 6.03 14.58
CA ALA A 31 12.89 6.77 13.45
C ALA A 31 13.36 5.84 12.31
N TYR A 32 14.09 4.76 12.63
CA TYR A 32 14.61 3.85 11.61
C TYR A 32 13.51 3.00 10.96
N SER A 33 12.43 2.66 11.69
CA SER A 33 11.30 1.90 11.11
C SER A 33 10.24 2.78 10.45
N PHE A 34 10.39 4.12 10.53
CA PHE A 34 9.47 5.07 9.91
C PHE A 34 9.56 4.96 8.38
N ARG A 35 8.54 4.36 7.78
CA ARG A 35 8.48 4.10 6.34
C ARG A 35 7.32 4.83 5.68
N TYR A 36 7.42 5.00 4.37
CA TYR A 36 6.35 5.61 3.61
C TYR A 36 5.14 4.68 3.52
N ILE A 37 3.98 5.16 3.95
CA ILE A 37 2.70 4.41 3.88
C ILE A 37 1.76 5.03 2.84
N GLY A 38 1.84 6.35 2.66
CA GLY A 38 1.00 7.10 1.72
C GLY A 38 0.98 8.58 2.04
N GLY A 39 0.45 9.39 1.10
CA GLY A 39 0.37 10.85 1.23
C GLY A 39 1.45 11.57 0.44
N SER A 40 1.77 12.80 0.85
CA SER A 40 2.85 13.61 0.26
C SER A 40 4.20 12.94 0.50
N LEU A 41 4.98 12.75 -0.56
CA LEU A 41 6.37 12.30 -0.52
C LEU A 41 7.24 13.33 0.21
N ILE A 42 6.97 14.62 0.00
CA ILE A 42 7.69 15.71 0.65
C ILE A 42 7.46 15.70 2.17
N ASP A 43 6.20 15.57 2.59
CA ASP A 43 5.86 15.57 4.02
C ASP A 43 6.49 14.35 4.71
N TYR A 44 6.51 13.21 4.03
CA TYR A 44 7.18 12.02 4.52
C TYR A 44 8.69 12.26 4.69
N ALA A 45 9.37 12.76 3.66
CA ALA A 45 10.81 12.97 3.68
C ALA A 45 11.21 13.94 4.80
N LEU A 46 10.52 15.07 4.93
CA LEU A 46 10.75 16.05 6.00
C LEU A 46 10.50 15.47 7.40
N ARG A 47 9.46 14.64 7.58
CA ARG A 47 9.23 13.99 8.87
C ARG A 47 10.34 13.01 9.21
N LYS A 48 10.77 12.22 8.23
CA LYS A 48 11.81 11.22 8.45
C LYS A 48 13.17 11.86 8.72
N GLU A 49 13.52 12.88 7.97
CA GLU A 49 14.70 13.72 8.22
C GLU A 49 14.70 14.22 9.67
N ASN A 50 13.61 14.87 10.10
CA ASN A 50 13.49 15.38 11.46
C ASN A 50 13.65 14.28 12.52
N LEU A 51 13.08 13.09 12.30
CA LEU A 51 13.25 11.97 13.22
C LEU A 51 14.72 11.54 13.34
N LEU A 52 15.44 11.46 12.22
CA LEU A 52 16.84 11.01 12.17
C LEU A 52 17.80 12.06 12.76
N VAL A 53 17.62 13.33 12.43
CA VAL A 53 18.44 14.45 12.96
C VAL A 53 18.23 14.62 14.46
N ASN A 54 17.01 14.41 14.97
CA ASN A 54 16.75 14.47 16.42
C ASN A 54 17.46 13.36 17.21
N LEU A 55 17.73 12.21 16.60
CA LEU A 55 18.49 11.14 17.25
C LEU A 55 19.97 11.47 17.37
N ARG A 56 20.56 12.00 16.29
CA ARG A 56 21.99 12.29 16.23
C ARG A 56 22.21 13.64 15.58
N SER A 57 22.78 14.57 16.36
CA SER A 57 23.03 15.96 15.94
C SER A 57 23.98 16.11 14.74
N ASN A 58 24.77 15.09 14.42
CA ASN A 58 25.66 15.07 13.26
C ASN A 58 25.44 13.77 12.48
N PHE A 59 24.37 13.75 11.70
CA PHE A 59 24.01 12.63 10.84
C PHE A 59 24.63 12.84 9.45
N PRO A 60 25.39 11.88 8.88
CA PRO A 60 25.94 12.01 7.53
C PRO A 60 24.83 12.19 6.49
N ILE A 61 24.93 13.22 5.66
CA ILE A 61 23.86 13.62 4.70
C ILE A 61 23.58 12.51 3.69
N ASP A 62 24.62 11.83 3.23
CA ASP A 62 24.53 10.67 2.32
C ASP A 62 23.68 9.54 2.92
N ILE A 63 23.97 9.15 4.16
CA ILE A 63 23.21 8.10 4.87
C ILE A 63 21.78 8.58 5.16
N LEU A 64 21.59 9.87 5.45
CA LEU A 64 20.28 10.46 5.71
C LEU A 64 19.38 10.32 4.47
N ILE A 65 19.90 10.70 3.31
CA ILE A 65 19.23 10.57 2.01
C ILE A 65 18.94 9.10 1.72
N ASP A 66 19.92 8.21 1.91
CA ASP A 66 19.75 6.77 1.68
C ASP A 66 18.58 6.21 2.48
N LEU A 67 18.54 6.47 3.80
CA LEU A 67 17.47 5.99 4.68
C LEU A 67 16.09 6.54 4.33
N ILE A 68 16.01 7.76 3.77
CA ILE A 68 14.75 8.33 3.32
C ILE A 68 14.30 7.65 2.03
N ILE A 69 15.17 7.52 1.05
CA ILE A 69 14.83 6.96 -0.26
C ILE A 69 14.52 5.46 -0.16
N THR A 70 15.32 4.67 0.58
CA THR A 70 15.15 3.21 0.65
C THR A 70 13.81 2.78 1.27
N ASP A 71 13.17 3.66 2.04
CA ASP A 71 11.88 3.42 2.69
C ASP A 71 10.68 3.97 1.91
N LEU A 72 10.91 4.48 0.69
CA LEU A 72 9.87 4.78 -0.29
C LEU A 72 9.45 3.51 -1.05
N PRO A 73 8.33 3.53 -1.79
CA PRO A 73 7.98 2.42 -2.69
C PRO A 73 9.02 2.27 -3.82
N ILE A 74 9.34 1.03 -4.21
CA ILE A 74 10.36 0.71 -5.25
C ILE A 74 10.16 1.52 -6.54
N TYR A 75 8.90 1.66 -7.00
CA TYR A 75 8.60 2.42 -8.21
C TYR A 75 8.89 3.92 -8.14
N ILE A 76 9.06 4.49 -6.94
CA ILE A 76 9.55 5.85 -6.72
C ILE A 76 11.08 5.83 -6.66
N GLN A 77 11.68 4.86 -5.95
CA GLN A 77 13.12 4.70 -5.83
C GLN A 77 13.79 4.60 -7.21
N ASP A 78 13.25 3.77 -8.11
CA ASP A 78 13.77 3.55 -9.48
C ASP A 78 13.76 4.82 -10.36
N ARG A 79 13.08 5.88 -9.93
CA ARG A 79 12.98 7.16 -10.66
C ARG A 79 13.96 8.21 -10.14
N ILE A 80 14.66 7.93 -9.05
CA ILE A 80 15.61 8.86 -8.43
C ILE A 80 17.01 8.37 -8.75
N ASP A 81 17.80 9.18 -9.44
CA ASP A 81 19.21 8.87 -9.65
C ASP A 81 19.98 9.19 -8.36
N ARG A 82 20.57 8.16 -7.77
CA ARG A 82 21.35 8.30 -6.54
C ARG A 82 22.60 9.15 -6.71
N THR A 83 23.18 9.19 -7.91
CA THR A 83 24.41 9.93 -8.20
C THR A 83 24.20 11.43 -8.31
N GLU A 84 22.99 11.85 -8.69
CA GLU A 84 22.61 13.26 -8.83
C GLU A 84 22.16 13.88 -7.51
N VAL A 85 21.67 13.07 -6.57
CA VAL A 85 21.15 13.55 -5.28
C VAL A 85 22.24 13.56 -4.22
N THR A 86 22.82 14.74 -3.96
CA THR A 86 23.90 14.95 -2.98
C THR A 86 23.48 15.78 -1.77
N SER A 87 22.37 16.51 -1.88
CA SER A 87 21.80 17.36 -0.83
C SER A 87 20.33 17.04 -0.56
N ILE A 88 19.82 17.51 0.59
CA ILE A 88 18.41 17.34 0.97
C ILE A 88 17.51 18.15 0.03
N GLU A 89 17.95 19.33 -0.41
CA GLU A 89 17.22 20.19 -1.34
C GLU A 89 17.03 19.52 -2.70
N GLU A 90 18.09 18.89 -3.23
CA GLU A 90 18.04 18.10 -4.47
C GLU A 90 17.08 16.91 -4.33
N MET A 91 17.18 16.16 -3.22
CA MET A 91 16.28 15.04 -2.92
C MET A 91 14.81 15.50 -2.90
N LEU A 92 14.51 16.60 -2.21
CA LEU A 92 13.16 17.17 -2.16
C LEU A 92 12.70 17.67 -3.52
N GLY A 93 13.61 18.20 -4.35
CA GLY A 93 13.35 18.56 -5.74
C GLY A 93 12.88 17.36 -6.57
N GLU A 94 13.60 16.24 -6.50
CA GLU A 94 13.23 15.00 -7.18
C GLU A 94 11.90 14.43 -6.69
N LEU A 95 11.71 14.37 -5.37
CA LEU A 95 10.45 13.88 -4.79
C LEU A 95 9.24 14.73 -5.22
N ARG A 96 9.43 16.05 -5.38
CA ARG A 96 8.36 16.95 -5.83
C ARG A 96 7.93 16.65 -7.26
N LYS A 97 8.86 16.28 -8.15
CA LYS A 97 8.55 15.84 -9.52
C LYS A 97 7.72 14.56 -9.54
N LEU A 98 7.88 13.72 -8.52
CA LEU A 98 7.24 12.39 -8.40
C LEU A 98 5.92 12.40 -7.63
N GLU A 99 5.52 13.50 -6.99
CA GLU A 99 4.26 13.63 -6.22
C GLU A 99 3.02 13.16 -6.99
N GLY A 100 2.95 13.50 -8.27
CA GLY A 100 1.83 13.13 -9.14
C GLY A 100 1.62 11.62 -9.26
N LEU A 101 2.67 10.80 -9.08
CA LEU A 101 2.60 9.35 -9.18
C LEU A 101 1.88 8.73 -7.98
N VAL A 102 1.97 9.36 -6.81
CA VAL A 102 1.31 8.85 -5.60
C VAL A 102 -0.14 9.33 -5.53
N GLN A 103 -0.42 10.59 -5.85
CA GLN A 103 -1.78 11.14 -5.76
C GLN A 103 -2.74 10.47 -6.76
N ARG A 104 -2.24 10.06 -7.94
CA ARG A 104 -3.05 9.38 -8.98
C ARG A 104 -3.59 8.01 -8.55
N LYS A 105 -2.98 7.33 -7.56
CA LYS A 105 -3.51 6.05 -7.05
C LYS A 105 -4.82 6.20 -6.27
N LYS A 106 -5.17 7.38 -5.76
CA LYS A 106 -6.45 7.59 -5.05
C LYS A 106 -7.65 7.70 -5.99
N THR A 107 -7.45 8.10 -7.25
CA THR A 107 -8.55 8.26 -8.23
C THR A 107 -8.67 7.10 -9.21
N SER A 108 -7.64 6.27 -9.36
CA SER A 108 -7.61 5.16 -10.34
C SER A 108 -8.38 3.89 -9.91
N ASN A 109 -8.91 3.81 -8.68
CA ASN A 109 -9.74 2.68 -8.24
C ASN A 109 -11.25 2.96 -8.39
N TYR A 110 -11.64 4.07 -9.01
CA TYR A 110 -13.01 4.35 -9.43
C TYR A 110 -13.07 4.72 -10.93
N THR A 111 -12.38 3.95 -11.76
CA THR A 111 -12.69 3.85 -13.18
C THR A 111 -12.91 2.39 -13.51
N SER A 112 -14.08 1.91 -13.06
CA SER A 112 -14.73 0.78 -13.72
C SER A 112 -14.76 1.09 -15.21
N ASN A 113 -14.16 0.20 -16.01
CA ASN A 113 -14.26 0.14 -17.46
C ASN A 113 -15.63 0.64 -17.96
N SER A 114 -15.67 1.85 -18.52
CA SER A 114 -16.85 2.38 -19.19
C SER A 114 -16.46 3.34 -20.30
N GLU A 115 -15.55 2.90 -21.18
CA GLU A 115 -15.37 3.55 -22.47
C GLU A 115 -15.28 2.50 -23.56
N THR A 116 -16.43 1.92 -23.90
CA THR A 116 -16.81 1.74 -25.31
C THR A 116 -18.32 1.91 -25.44
N ASN A 117 -18.72 2.79 -26.36
CA ASN A 117 -20.07 3.03 -26.89
C ASN A 117 -20.99 3.99 -26.12
N ASN A 118 -20.58 5.26 -26.06
CA ASN A 118 -21.53 6.36 -26.05
C ASN A 118 -22.14 6.53 -27.45
N GLN A 119 -23.27 5.86 -27.69
CA GLN A 119 -24.23 6.29 -28.70
C GLN A 119 -25.63 6.35 -28.10
N ARG A 120 -26.15 7.59 -28.09
CA ARG A 120 -27.57 7.98 -28.16
C ARG A 120 -28.39 7.92 -26.87
N GLY A 121 -28.90 9.09 -26.51
CA GLY A 121 -30.32 9.24 -26.15
C GLY A 121 -30.55 9.56 -24.68
N GLY A 122 -30.90 10.82 -24.42
CA GLY A 122 -31.44 11.22 -23.13
C GLY A 122 -32.76 10.51 -22.80
N ARG A 123 -32.98 10.31 -21.49
CA ARG A 123 -34.27 10.37 -20.80
C ARG A 123 -34.00 10.24 -19.31
N THR A 124 -34.46 11.21 -18.54
CA THR A 124 -34.58 11.14 -17.08
C THR A 124 -35.64 10.09 -16.74
N ASN A 125 -35.28 8.81 -16.87
CA ASN A 125 -36.11 7.74 -16.36
C ASN A 125 -35.87 7.64 -14.86
N GLU A 126 -36.89 7.97 -14.09
CA GLU A 126 -37.02 7.65 -12.67
C GLU A 126 -36.46 6.25 -12.42
N LYS A 127 -35.42 6.16 -11.59
CA LYS A 127 -34.73 4.90 -11.32
C LYS A 127 -35.73 3.96 -10.62
N LYS A 128 -36.27 2.99 -11.35
CA LYS A 128 -37.10 1.93 -10.76
C LYS A 128 -36.22 0.93 -9.99
N PRO A 129 -36.68 0.41 -8.84
CA PRO A 129 -35.99 -0.67 -8.16
C PRO A 129 -35.94 -1.93 -9.03
N CYS A 130 -34.93 -2.76 -8.82
CA CYS A 130 -34.75 -3.99 -9.57
C CYS A 130 -35.85 -5.01 -9.20
N PRO A 131 -36.65 -5.48 -10.17
CA PRO A 131 -37.78 -6.39 -9.91
C PRO A 131 -37.32 -7.73 -9.34
N TYR A 132 -36.16 -8.24 -9.78
CA TYR A 132 -35.60 -9.50 -9.29
C TYR A 132 -35.16 -9.42 -7.82
N CYS A 133 -34.58 -8.28 -7.42
CA CYS A 133 -34.17 -8.06 -6.04
C CYS A 133 -35.38 -7.91 -5.12
N GLU A 134 -36.41 -7.19 -5.57
CA GLU A 134 -37.66 -7.00 -4.84
C GLU A 134 -38.39 -8.32 -4.61
N ALA A 135 -38.52 -9.16 -5.66
CA ALA A 135 -39.11 -10.49 -5.57
C ALA A 135 -38.38 -11.44 -4.58
N LYS A 136 -37.08 -11.21 -4.35
CA LYS A 136 -36.25 -11.99 -3.41
C LYS A 136 -36.17 -11.37 -2.01
N GLY A 137 -36.94 -10.31 -1.73
CA GLY A 137 -36.97 -9.65 -0.42
C GLY A 137 -35.86 -8.63 -0.19
N PHE A 138 -35.24 -8.12 -1.25
CA PHE A 138 -34.21 -7.07 -1.18
C PHE A 138 -34.70 -5.76 -1.83
N PRO A 139 -35.60 -5.00 -1.17
CA PRO A 139 -36.12 -3.73 -1.70
C PRO A 139 -35.04 -2.63 -1.74
N GLY A 140 -35.28 -1.56 -2.51
CA GLY A 140 -34.42 -0.37 -2.54
C GLY A 140 -33.11 -0.50 -3.35
N ARG A 141 -32.98 -1.53 -4.20
CA ARG A 141 -31.82 -1.71 -5.09
C ARG A 141 -32.12 -1.19 -6.49
N PHE A 142 -31.43 -0.14 -6.92
CA PHE A 142 -31.70 0.53 -8.20
C PHE A 142 -30.67 0.15 -9.26
N HIS A 143 -31.01 -0.82 -10.09
CA HIS A 143 -30.23 -1.25 -11.24
C HIS A 143 -31.12 -1.99 -12.23
N SER A 144 -30.72 -2.09 -13.50
CA SER A 144 -31.44 -2.94 -14.46
C SER A 144 -31.32 -4.41 -14.06
N GLU A 145 -32.29 -5.21 -14.48
CA GLU A 145 -32.27 -6.66 -14.23
C GLU A 145 -31.10 -7.35 -14.94
N THR A 146 -30.62 -6.80 -16.06
CA THR A 146 -29.48 -7.31 -16.84
C THR A 146 -28.17 -7.29 -16.06
N ILE A 147 -27.97 -6.31 -15.19
CA ILE A 147 -26.76 -6.17 -14.34
C ILE A 147 -27.00 -6.63 -12.90
N CYS A 148 -28.11 -7.32 -12.63
CA CYS A 148 -28.44 -7.83 -11.31
C CYS A 148 -27.49 -8.93 -10.88
N ARG A 149 -26.59 -8.61 -9.94
CA ARG A 149 -25.64 -9.57 -9.37
C ARG A 149 -26.32 -10.77 -8.70
N LEU A 150 -27.48 -10.56 -8.06
CA LEU A 150 -28.23 -11.63 -7.41
C LEU A 150 -28.74 -12.66 -8.45
N LYS A 151 -29.29 -12.16 -9.56
CA LYS A 151 -29.77 -12.99 -10.68
C LYS A 151 -28.63 -13.79 -11.33
N GLN A 152 -27.49 -13.14 -11.56
CA GLN A 152 -26.31 -13.81 -12.13
C GLN A 152 -25.73 -14.90 -11.21
N ARG A 153 -25.75 -14.66 -9.89
CA ARG A 153 -25.31 -15.66 -8.91
C ARG A 153 -26.23 -16.87 -8.87
N ASP A 154 -27.54 -16.64 -8.90
CA ASP A 154 -28.53 -17.72 -8.86
C ASP A 154 -28.47 -18.56 -10.17
N ALA A 155 -28.30 -17.92 -11.33
CA ALA A 155 -28.11 -18.61 -12.62
C ALA A 155 -26.81 -19.45 -12.69
N ASN A 156 -25.77 -19.06 -11.96
CA ASN A 156 -24.51 -19.84 -11.87
C ASN A 156 -24.56 -20.96 -10.82
N ARG A 157 -25.59 -20.97 -9.95
CA ARG A 157 -25.81 -22.04 -8.97
C ARG A 157 -26.68 -23.17 -9.49
N ASP A 158 -27.36 -22.98 -10.62
CA ASP A 158 -28.00 -24.10 -11.31
C ASP A 158 -26.92 -25.12 -11.70
N PRO A 159 -27.07 -26.39 -11.29
CA PRO A 159 -26.04 -27.39 -11.50
C PRO A 159 -25.91 -27.65 -13.00
N LYS A 160 -24.89 -27.07 -13.62
CA LYS A 160 -24.43 -27.47 -14.96
C LYS A 160 -23.89 -28.89 -14.84
N ASN A 161 -24.76 -29.87 -15.05
CA ASN A 161 -24.51 -31.25 -15.46
C ASN A 161 -23.05 -31.73 -15.24
N ILE A 162 -22.63 -31.81 -13.98
CA ILE A 162 -21.29 -32.31 -13.62
C ILE A 162 -21.36 -33.82 -13.84
N LYS A 163 -20.84 -34.30 -14.97
CA LYS A 163 -20.65 -35.73 -15.20
C LYS A 163 -19.71 -36.27 -14.12
N THR A 164 -20.28 -36.94 -13.13
CA THR A 164 -19.54 -37.67 -12.10
C THR A 164 -18.92 -38.87 -12.80
N VAL A 165 -17.61 -38.83 -13.05
CA VAL A 165 -16.90 -39.97 -13.63
C VAL A 165 -16.72 -41.00 -12.52
N ASN A 166 -17.34 -42.16 -12.70
CA ASN A 166 -17.30 -43.26 -11.75
C ASN A 166 -15.97 -44.00 -11.88
N ASN A 167 -15.05 -43.81 -10.93
CA ASN A 167 -13.69 -44.35 -10.96
C ASN A 167 -13.60 -45.84 -10.58
N ILE A 168 -14.67 -46.63 -10.74
CA ILE A 168 -14.68 -48.07 -10.41
C ILE A 168 -13.66 -48.85 -11.26
N ALA A 169 -13.56 -48.55 -12.55
CA ALA A 169 -12.64 -49.26 -13.46
C ALA A 169 -11.16 -49.06 -13.11
N MET A 170 -10.79 -47.91 -12.53
CA MET A 170 -9.40 -47.66 -12.09
C MET A 170 -9.07 -48.39 -10.78
N GLN A 171 -10.08 -48.63 -9.94
CA GLN A 171 -9.92 -49.34 -8.67
C GLN A 171 -9.71 -50.84 -8.86
N GLU A 172 -10.36 -51.42 -9.86
CA GLU A 172 -10.24 -52.85 -10.20
C GLU A 172 -8.83 -53.19 -10.70
N HIS A 173 -8.27 -52.34 -11.59
CA HIS A 173 -6.93 -52.56 -12.12
C HIS A 173 -5.82 -52.39 -11.07
N LEU A 174 -6.00 -51.48 -10.10
CA LEU A 174 -5.08 -51.32 -8.97
C LEU A 174 -5.08 -52.55 -8.05
N ASN A 175 -6.24 -53.19 -7.87
CA ASN A 175 -6.34 -54.39 -7.04
C ASN A 175 -5.73 -55.63 -7.70
N GLU A 176 -5.83 -55.78 -9.03
CA GLU A 176 -5.16 -56.87 -9.77
C GLU A 176 -3.64 -56.77 -9.65
N THR A 177 -3.08 -55.57 -9.81
CA THR A 177 -1.62 -55.34 -9.77
C THR A 177 -0.99 -55.67 -8.41
N ILE A 178 -1.77 -55.61 -7.31
CA ILE A 178 -1.28 -55.92 -5.95
C ILE A 178 -1.18 -57.43 -5.72
N VAL A 179 -1.95 -58.25 -6.45
CA VAL A 179 -1.94 -59.72 -6.28
C VAL A 179 -0.74 -60.36 -6.97
N ASP A 180 -0.33 -59.83 -8.12
CA ASP A 180 0.79 -60.38 -8.91
C ASP A 180 2.18 -60.12 -8.29
N GLN A 181 2.29 -59.22 -7.30
CA GLN A 181 3.56 -58.96 -6.60
C GLN A 181 3.79 -59.84 -5.36
N LYS A 182 2.87 -60.79 -5.09
CA LYS A 182 2.93 -61.68 -3.91
C LYS A 182 3.17 -63.16 -4.24
N ASN A 183 3.46 -63.51 -5.49
CA ASN A 183 3.90 -64.85 -5.90
C ASN A 183 5.37 -64.85 -6.34
#